data_AF-A0A561WWI3-F1
#
_entry.id   AF-A0A561WWI3-F1
#
_cell.length_a   1.000
_cell.length_b   1.000
_cell.length_c   1.000
_cell.angle_alpha   90.00
_cell.angle_beta   90.00
_cell.angle_gamma   90.00
#
_symmetry.space_group_name_H-M   'P 1'
#
loop_
_entity.id
_entity.type
_entity.pdbx_description
1 polymer ?
#
loop_
_entity_poly.entity_id
_entity_poly.type
_entity_poly.pdbx_seq_one_letter_code
_entity_poly.pdbx_strand_id
1 'polypeptide(L)' 'MLTQVDRESDSAVLGAVEQVVLVLNDVNANHDSYDTDEREELCEYIDEALVSAGIDTEALAARHGLKRWEITDRWRDW' A
#
# COMPACT_ATOMS: atom_id res chain seq x y z
N MET A 1 3.41 14.51 13.19
CA MET A 1 3.51 13.38 14.15
C MET A 1 3.10 12.14 13.36
N LEU A 2 4.01 11.21 13.12
CA LEU A 2 3.64 9.95 12.48
C LEU A 2 2.88 9.12 13.50
N THR A 3 1.61 8.86 13.25
CA THR A 3 0.80 7.99 14.09
C THR A 3 1.28 6.55 13.87
N GLN A 4 1.55 5.84 14.95
CA GLN A 4 1.97 4.44 14.85
C GLN A 4 0.78 3.59 14.37
N VAL A 5 0.98 2.83 13.29
CA VAL A 5 0.00 1.84 12.82
C VAL A 5 -0.03 0.67 13.80
N ASP A 6 -1.24 0.25 14.20
CA ASP A 6 -1.43 -1.02 14.90
C ASP A 6 -1.21 -2.17 13.90
N ARG A 7 -0.08 -2.86 14.03
CA ARG A 7 0.38 -3.87 13.07
C ARG A 7 -0.35 -5.20 13.22
N GLU A 8 -1.05 -5.42 14.33
CA GLU A 8 -1.85 -6.62 14.55
C GLU A 8 -3.30 -6.45 14.06
N SER A 9 -3.69 -5.22 13.72
CA SER A 9 -5.01 -4.92 13.17
C SER A 9 -4.96 -4.83 11.64
N ASP A 10 -5.53 -5.81 10.95
CA ASP A 10 -5.71 -5.81 9.50
C ASP A 10 -6.33 -4.49 9.00
N SER A 11 -7.36 -4.00 9.69
CA SER A 11 -8.02 -2.75 9.32
C SER A 11 -7.12 -1.53 9.48
N ALA A 12 -6.25 -1.50 10.49
CA ALA A 12 -5.31 -0.39 10.68
C ALA A 12 -4.19 -0.42 9.64
N VAL A 13 -3.69 -1.61 9.31
CA VAL A 13 -2.69 -1.80 8.26
C VAL A 13 -3.26 -1.44 6.89
N LEU A 14 -4.40 -2.00 6.51
CA LEU A 14 -5.04 -1.70 5.23
C LEU A 14 -5.47 -0.23 5.13
N GLY A 15 -5.92 0.38 6.23
CA GLY A 15 -6.21 1.81 6.29
C GLY A 15 -4.95 2.67 6.08
N ALA A 16 -3.79 2.24 6.55
CA ALA A 16 -2.52 2.93 6.27
C ALA A 16 -2.11 2.80 4.80
N VAL A 17 -2.25 1.62 4.21
CA VAL A 17 -2.01 1.40 2.77
C VAL A 17 -2.94 2.30 1.94
N GLU A 18 -4.24 2.30 2.24
CA GLU A 18 -5.23 3.15 1.59
C GLU A 18 -4.80 4.61 1.59
N GLN A 19 -4.43 5.15 2.75
CA GLN A 19 -4.01 6.55 2.87
C GLN A 19 -2.78 6.86 2.01
N VAL A 20 -1.78 5.98 1.99
CA VAL A 20 -0.58 6.20 1.17
C VAL A 20 -0.90 6.15 -0.31
N VAL A 21 -1.64 5.14 -0.77
CA VAL A 21 -1.99 4.99 -2.20
C VAL A 21 -2.82 6.17 -2.70
N LEU A 22 -3.81 6.64 -1.91
CA LEU A 22 -4.61 7.81 -2.28
C LEU A 22 -3.76 9.08 -2.42
N VAL A 23 -2.80 9.30 -1.51
CA VAL A 23 -1.87 10.43 -1.60
C VAL A 23 -0.96 10.31 -2.82
N LEU A 24 -0.52 9.11 -3.17
CA LEU A 24 0.29 8.89 -4.38
C LEU A 24 -0.51 9.12 -5.66
N ASN A 25 -1.80 8.73 -5.71
CA ASN A 25 -2.69 9.09 -6.82
C ASN A 25 -2.79 10.61 -6.97
N ASP A 26 -2.98 11.34 -5.87
CA ASP A 26 -3.05 12.81 -5.89
C ASP A 26 -1.73 13.44 -6.39
N VAL A 27 -0.58 12.92 -5.96
CA VAL A 27 0.73 13.40 -6.45
C VAL A 27 0.87 13.14 -7.95
N ASN A 28 0.51 11.96 -8.42
CA ASN A 28 0.54 11.61 -9.84
C ASN A 28 -0.34 12.57 -10.66
N ALA A 29 -1.59 12.77 -10.24
CA ALA A 29 -2.56 13.61 -10.94
C ALA A 29 -2.14 15.08 -11.04
N ASN A 30 -1.46 15.61 -10.01
CA ASN A 30 -1.04 17.01 -9.99
C ASN A 30 0.24 17.30 -10.78
N HIS A 31 1.04 16.26 -11.05
CA HIS A 31 2.40 16.45 -11.53
C HIS A 31 2.80 15.53 -12.71
N ASP A 32 1.90 14.65 -13.19
CA ASP A 32 2.17 13.62 -14.21
C ASP A 32 3.49 12.88 -13.91
N SER A 33 3.63 12.49 -12.64
CA SER A 33 4.95 12.21 -12.05
C SER A 33 5.42 10.78 -12.15
N TYR A 34 4.51 9.82 -12.38
CA TYR A 34 4.87 8.41 -12.38
C TYR A 34 4.44 7.75 -13.68
N ASP A 35 5.39 7.13 -14.38
CA ASP A 35 5.09 6.18 -15.44
C ASP A 35 4.61 4.82 -14.89
N THR A 36 4.35 3.86 -15.79
CA THR A 36 3.86 2.53 -15.38
C THR A 36 4.86 1.80 -14.47
N ASP A 37 6.15 1.88 -14.78
CA ASP A 37 7.17 1.13 -14.05
C ASP A 37 7.38 1.75 -12.66
N GLU A 38 7.38 3.08 -12.56
CA GLU A 38 7.47 3.81 -11.30
C GLU A 38 6.27 3.53 -10.39
N ARG A 39 5.06 3.39 -10.96
CA ARG A 39 3.85 3.00 -10.20
C ARG A 39 3.95 1.58 -9.65
N GLU A 40 4.55 0.66 -10.39
CA GLU A 40 4.81 -0.71 -9.94
C GLU A 40 5.87 -0.72 -8.82
N GLU A 41 6.98 0.00 -8.98
CA GLU A 41 8.01 0.14 -7.93
C GLU A 41 7.44 0.74 -6.64
N LEU A 42 6.57 1.75 -6.74
CA LEU A 42 5.91 2.33 -5.56
C LEU A 42 5.06 1.29 -4.81
N CYS A 43 4.38 0.39 -5.52
CA CYS A 43 3.62 -0.69 -4.90
C CYS A 43 4.56 -1.71 -4.22
N GLU A 44 5.69 -2.03 -4.84
CA GLU A 44 6.72 -2.89 -4.25
C GLU A 44 7.29 -2.27 -2.97
N TYR A 45 7.63 -0.97 -2.97
CA TYR A 45 8.14 -0.29 -1.78
C TYR A 45 7.12 -0.27 -0.63
N ILE A 46 5.82 -0.15 -0.93
CA ILE A 46 4.77 -0.26 0.09
C ILE A 46 4.77 -1.67 0.70
N ASP A 47 4.80 -2.73 -0.11
CA ASP A 47 4.87 -4.10 0.39
C ASP A 47 6.14 -4.36 1.20
N GLU A 48 7.31 -3.94 0.71
CA GLU A 48 8.58 -4.06 1.43
C GLU A 48 8.59 -3.29 2.76
N ALA A 49 7.95 -2.11 2.82
CA ALA A 49 7.81 -1.35 4.05
C ALA A 49 6.93 -2.09 5.07
N LEU A 50 5.85 -2.74 4.64
CA LEU A 50 4.99 -3.55 5.51
C LEU A 50 5.76 -4.77 6.04
N VAL A 51 6.46 -5.51 5.16
CA VAL A 51 7.29 -6.66 5.54
C VAL A 51 8.38 -6.23 6.52
N SER A 52 9.06 -5.12 6.26
CA SER A 52 10.09 -4.55 7.14
C SER A 52 9.53 -4.12 8.50
N ALA A 53 8.25 -3.74 8.56
CA ALA A 53 7.54 -3.46 9.79
C ALA A 53 7.11 -4.72 10.56
N GLY A 54 7.38 -5.92 10.02
CA GLY A 54 7.03 -7.21 10.62
C GLY A 54 5.62 -7.68 10.30
N ILE A 55 4.98 -7.11 9.28
CA ILE A 55 3.65 -7.53 8.82
C ILE A 55 3.83 -8.66 7.81
N ASP A 56 3.15 -9.78 8.05
CA ASP A 56 3.04 -10.87 7.08
C ASP A 56 2.03 -10.49 5.99
N THR A 57 2.53 -9.93 4.89
CA THR A 57 1.68 -9.44 3.79
C THR A 57 1.02 -10.57 3.01
N GLU A 58 1.61 -11.77 2.96
CA GLU A 58 0.97 -12.94 2.36
C GLU A 58 -0.24 -13.40 3.19
N ALA A 59 -0.07 -13.51 4.51
CA ALA A 59 -1.16 -13.88 5.40
C ALA A 59 -2.25 -12.79 5.45
N LEU A 60 -1.85 -11.50 5.45
CA LEU A 60 -2.79 -10.38 5.35
C LEU A 60 -3.62 -10.50 4.07
N ALA A 61 -2.98 -10.58 2.90
CA ALA A 61 -3.69 -10.69 1.63
C ALA A 61 -4.64 -11.90 1.62
N ALA A 62 -4.18 -13.07 2.07
CA ALA A 62 -4.98 -14.29 2.13
C ALA A 62 -6.24 -14.13 3.00
N ARG A 63 -6.16 -13.43 4.15
CA ARG A 63 -7.32 -13.15 5.02
C ARG A 63 -8.38 -12.29 4.34
N HIS A 64 -7.99 -11.49 3.35
CA HIS A 64 -8.88 -10.60 2.58
C HIS A 64 -9.20 -11.13 1.18
N GLY A 65 -8.81 -12.37 0.86
CA GLY A 65 -9.08 -12.99 -0.44
C GLY A 65 -8.28 -12.37 -1.60
N LEU A 66 -7.14 -11.75 -1.30
CA LEU A 66 -6.24 -11.11 -2.25
C LEU A 66 -4.97 -11.93 -2.43
N LYS A 67 -4.27 -11.73 -3.54
CA LYS A 67 -2.84 -12.03 -3.65
C LYS A 67 -2.02 -10.92 -2.99
N ARG A 68 -0.78 -11.23 -2.60
CA ARG A 68 0.14 -10.25 -1.98
C ARG A 68 0.30 -8.98 -2.81
N TRP A 69 0.49 -9.13 -4.13
CA TRP A 69 0.64 -8.00 -5.05
C TRP A 69 -0.66 -7.24 -5.31
N GLU A 70 -1.82 -7.72 -4.82
CA GLU A 70 -3.12 -7.06 -4.96
C GLU A 70 -3.46 -6.16 -3.75
N ILE A 71 -2.62 -6.10 -2.71
CA ILE A 71 -2.88 -5.34 -1.48
C ILE A 71 -3.16 -3.87 -1.76
N THR A 72 -2.45 -3.28 -2.72
CA THR A 72 -2.63 -1.86 -3.11
C THR A 72 -3.78 -1.67 -4.09
N ASP A 73 -4.13 -2.68 -4.87
CA ASP A 73 -4.91 -2.58 -6.12
C ASP A 73 -6.25 -1.89 -5.95
N ARG A 74 -6.90 -2.11 -4.80
CA ARG A 74 -8.22 -1.58 -4.50
C ARG A 74 -8.30 -0.05 -4.60
N TRP A 75 -7.20 0.66 -4.33
CA TRP A 75 -7.18 2.12 -4.23
C TRP A 75 -6.34 2.78 -5.32
N ARG A 76 -5.74 2.01 -6.23
CA ARG A 76 -4.94 2.56 -7.31
C ARG A 76 -5.87 3.13 -8.37
N ASP A 77 -5.92 4.44 -8.44
CA ASP A 77 -6.57 5.16 -9.53
C ASP A 77 -5.56 5.58 -10.60
N TRP A 78 -4.30 5.77 -10.14
CA TRP A 78 -3.13 6.30 -10.85
C TRP A 78 -3.41 7.37 -11.90
#